data_AF-A0A9W6JBB6-F1
#
_entry.id   AF-A0A9W6JBB6-F1
#
_cell.length_a   1.000
_cell.length_b   1.000
_cell.length_c   1.000
_cell.angle_alpha   90.00
_cell.angle_beta   90.00
_cell.angle_gamma   90.00
#
_symmetry.space_group_name_H-M   'P 1'
#
loop_
_entity.id
_entity.type
_entity.pdbx_description
1 polymer ?
#
loop_
_entity_poly.entity_id
_entity_poly.type
_entity_poly.pdbx_seq_one_letter_code
_entity_poly.pdbx_strand_id
1 'polypeptide(L)' 'MGPTPIYQRPRTSDPHPQHRVYPYLLRKLAIERPNHVWCADVTYIPMRRGFLYRYRHSLKVVV' A
#
# COMPACT_ATOMS: atom_id res chain seq x y z
N MET A 1 9.98 -1.75 -32.27
CA MET A 1 9.92 -2.26 -30.88
C MET A 1 11.00 -1.53 -30.10
N GLY A 2 10.63 -0.66 -29.16
CA GLY A 2 11.55 0.27 -28.50
C GLY A 2 12.30 -0.36 -27.32
N PRO A 3 13.44 0.22 -26.89
CA PRO A 3 14.24 -0.30 -25.78
C PRO A 3 13.46 -0.25 -24.46
N THR A 4 13.29 -1.41 -23.82
CA THR A 4 12.78 -1.51 -22.45
C THR A 4 13.92 -1.17 -21.49
N PRO A 5 13.73 -0.24 -20.55
CA PRO A 5 14.77 0.11 -19.59
C PRO A 5 15.01 -1.07 -18.64
N ILE A 6 16.24 -1.59 -18.62
CA ILE A 6 16.70 -2.63 -17.70
C ILE A 6 17.22 -1.93 -16.45
N TYR A 7 16.35 -1.67 -15.47
CA TYR A 7 16.76 -1.27 -14.13
C TYR A 7 16.30 -2.33 -13.12
N GLN A 8 17.06 -2.49 -12.04
CA GLN A 8 16.66 -3.35 -10.94
C GLN A 8 15.37 -2.82 -10.32
N ARG A 9 14.29 -3.57 -10.43
CA ARG A 9 13.04 -3.24 -9.73
C ARG A 9 13.32 -3.36 -8.23
N PRO A 10 13.04 -2.33 -7.42
CA PRO A 10 13.21 -2.44 -5.97
C PRO A 10 12.38 -3.63 -5.47
N ARG A 11 13.02 -4.57 -4.75
CA ARG A 11 12.35 -5.73 -4.16
C ARG A 11 11.60 -5.31 -2.90
N THR A 12 10.61 -4.42 -3.04
CA THR A 12 9.77 -3.93 -1.93
C THR A 12 8.84 -5.00 -1.36
N SER A 13 8.70 -6.14 -2.05
CA SER A 13 7.92 -7.29 -1.59
C SER A 13 8.69 -8.22 -0.65
N ASP A 14 10.02 -8.12 -0.58
CA ASP A 14 10.82 -8.93 0.33
C ASP A 14 10.94 -8.20 1.69
N PRO A 15 10.32 -8.74 2.76
CA PRO A 15 10.44 -8.13 4.08
C PRO A 15 11.88 -8.24 4.59
N HIS A 16 12.42 -7.15 5.11
CA HIS A 16 13.71 -7.17 5.77
C HIS A 16 13.66 -8.12 6.98
N PRO A 17 14.64 -9.01 7.21
CA PRO A 17 14.58 -10.03 8.26
C PRO A 17 14.45 -9.46 9.68
N GLN A 18 14.78 -8.19 9.89
CA GLN A 18 14.63 -7.49 11.17
C GLN A 18 13.24 -6.86 11.37
N HIS A 19 12.39 -6.82 10.33
CA HIS A 19 11.06 -6.22 10.43
C HIS A 19 10.04 -7.24 10.94
N ARG A 20 9.40 -6.91 12.06
CA ARG A 20 8.36 -7.74 12.65
C ARG A 20 7.15 -7.82 11.72
N VAL A 21 6.73 -9.05 11.39
CA VAL A 21 5.52 -9.28 10.60
C VAL A 21 4.29 -9.05 11.50
N TYR A 22 3.43 -8.11 11.13
CA TYR A 22 2.17 -7.87 11.80
C TYR A 22 1.03 -8.57 11.06
N PRO A 23 0.25 -9.45 11.73
CA PRO A 23 -0.88 -10.10 11.08
C PRO A 23 -1.97 -9.07 10.73
N TYR A 24 -2.60 -9.22 9.57
CA TYR A 24 -3.68 -8.34 9.15
C TYR A 24 -4.91 -8.54 10.02
N LEU A 25 -5.16 -7.59 10.92
CA LEU A 25 -6.18 -7.68 11.99
C LEU A 25 -7.62 -7.70 11.46
N LEU A 26 -7.85 -7.18 10.25
CA LEU A 26 -9.18 -7.11 9.64
C LEU A 26 -9.59 -8.43 8.93
N ARG A 27 -8.70 -9.45 8.87
CA ARG A 27 -8.94 -10.68 8.11
C ARG A 27 -10.10 -11.55 8.64
N LYS A 28 -10.51 -11.37 9.89
CA LYS A 28 -11.61 -12.13 10.53
C LYS A 28 -12.76 -11.24 11.01
N LEU A 29 -12.77 -9.96 10.63
CA LEU A 29 -13.79 -9.02 11.08
C LEU A 29 -14.99 -9.04 10.12
N ALA A 30 -16.18 -9.35 10.64
CA ALA A 30 -17.43 -9.21 9.90
C ALA A 30 -17.82 -7.72 9.82
N ILE A 31 -18.03 -7.21 8.61
CA ILE A 31 -18.41 -5.81 8.36
C ILE A 31 -19.94 -5.72 8.35
N GLU A 32 -20.55 -5.51 9.51
CA GLU A 32 -22.02 -5.51 9.65
C GLU A 32 -22.69 -4.14 9.52
N ARG A 33 -21.90 -3.04 9.51
CA ARG A 33 -22.42 -1.67 9.55
C ARG A 33 -21.67 -0.74 8.59
N PRO A 34 -22.34 0.26 8.00
CA PRO A 34 -21.65 1.30 7.24
C PRO A 34 -20.66 2.07 8.15
N ASN A 35 -19.52 2.48 7.58
CA ASN A 35 -18.39 3.11 8.29
C ASN A 35 -17.66 2.22 9.32
N HIS A 36 -17.83 0.89 9.29
CA HIS A 36 -17.10 -0.01 10.20
C HIS A 36 -15.62 -0.19 9.81
N VAL A 37 -15.27 -0.01 8.52
CA VAL A 37 -13.91 -0.16 8.02
C VAL A 37 -13.56 0.98 7.07
N TRP A 38 -12.35 1.53 7.22
CA TRP A 38 -11.79 2.51 6.29
C TRP A 38 -10.54 1.96 5.60
N CYS A 39 -10.40 2.29 4.31
CA CYS A 39 -9.22 1.96 3.53
C CYS A 39 -8.44 3.24 3.23
N ALA A 40 -7.14 3.23 3.55
CA ALA A 40 -6.23 4.30 3.21
C ALA A 40 -5.04 3.71 2.46
N ASP A 41 -4.71 4.31 1.33
CA ASP A 41 -3.58 3.94 0.50
C ASP A 41 -2.53 5.04 0.59
N VAL A 42 -1.31 4.67 0.99
CA VAL A 42 -0.14 5.56 0.96
C VAL A 42 0.70 5.17 -0.24
N THR A 43 0.78 6.06 -1.23
CA THR A 43 1.62 5.84 -2.42
C THR A 43 2.88 6.68 -2.33
N TYR A 44 4.03 6.02 -2.51
CA TYR A 44 5.32 6.66 -2.65
C TYR A 44 5.56 7.02 -4.12
N ILE A 45 5.76 8.31 -4.40
CA ILE A 45 6.07 8.81 -5.74
C ILE A 45 7.53 9.31 -5.74
N PRO A 46 8.46 8.59 -6.38
CA PRO A 46 9.85 9.04 -6.48
C PRO A 46 9.94 10.25 -7.43
N MET A 47 10.52 11.36 -6.95
CA MET A 47 10.74 12.59 -7.72
C MET A 47 12.23 12.77 -7.99
N ARG A 48 12.61 13.47 -9.09
CA ARG A 48 14.03 13.72 -9.47
C ARG A 48 14.84 14.40 -8.37
N ARG A 49 14.18 15.18 -7.49
CA ARG A 49 14.74 15.73 -6.25
C ARG A 49 13.66 15.67 -5.17
N GLY A 50 13.80 14.74 -4.24
CA GLY A 50 12.92 14.61 -3.07
C GLY A 50 11.89 13.47 -3.16
N PHE A 51 11.04 13.40 -2.14
CA PHE A 51 10.04 12.35 -1.96
C PHE A 51 8.66 12.98 -1.79
N LEU A 52 7.66 12.48 -2.52
CA LEU A 52 6.26 12.86 -2.31
C LEU A 52 5.47 11.65 -1.81
N TYR A 53 4.93 11.78 -0.60
CA TYR A 53 3.94 10.84 -0.08
C TYR A 53 2.55 11.37 -0.43
N ARG A 54 1.79 10.59 -1.19
CA ARG A 54 0.39 10.90 -1.47
C ARG A 54 -0.49 10.01 -0.61
N TYR A 55 -1.31 10.65 0.22
CA TYR A 55 -2.34 9.99 1.01
C TYR A 55 -3.66 10.01 0.24
N ARG A 56 -4.25 8.83 0.01
CA ARG A 56 -5.61 8.71 -0.52
C ARG A 56 -6.45 7.95 0.50
N HIS A 57 -7.48 8.61 1.02
CA HIS A 57 -8.52 7.97 1.82
C HIS A 57 -9.71 7.68 0.90
N SER A 58 -10.25 6.45 0.95
CA SER A 58 -11.47 6.10 0.24
C SER A 58 -12.42 5.42 1.21
N LEU A 59 -13.60 6.02 1.38
CA LEU A 59 -14.73 5.40 2.07
C LEU A 59 -15.25 4.27 1.18
N LYS A 60 -14.83 3.03 1.47
CA LYS A 60 -15.54 1.86 0.96
C LYS A 60 -16.85 1.75 1.73
N VAL A 61 -17.93 2.32 1.17
CA VAL A 61 -19.29 1.94 1.57
C VAL A 61 -19.50 0.53 1.05
N VAL A 62 -19.22 -0.46 1.90
CA VAL A 62 -19.61 -1.85 1.67
C VAL A 62 -20.96 -2.03 2.33
N VAL A 63 -22.01 -2.16 1.51
CA VAL A 63 -23.23 -2.90 1.82
C VAL A 63 -23.23 -4.09 0.87
#